data_AF-B7KF49-F1
#
_entry.id   AF-B7KF49-F1
#
_cell.length_a   1.000
_cell.length_b   1.000
_cell.length_c   1.000
_cell.angle_alpha   90.00
_cell.angle_beta   90.00
_cell.angle_gamma   90.00
#
_symmetry.space_group_name_H-M   'P 1'
#
loop_
_entity.id
_entity.type
_entity.pdbx_description
1 polymer ?
#
loop_
_entity_poly.entity_id
_entity_poly.type
_entity_poly.pdbx_seq_one_letter_code
_entity_poly.pdbx_strand_id
1 'polypeptide(L)'
;MATQLPPKDFPIVFNHDSPIILIPNRLTVLEAVDFKNTCHDLLVQTSPSSRIILDFSQTQFIDSSGIGALVHNLKATQQQKIELVLYNVQPPIMGVLSLTGLDQILLLERPTASDVPQISSPDDKSLPETHPSVKSSLKRVIDILGSLVGLAITGLLFIPIMLAIKRDSSGPIFFTQTRCGWLGKQFKIIKFRSMCVEAETLKDKIPNQASGAIFKNENDPRVTKVGRFLRRTSLDELPQFWNVLRGEMSLVGTRPPTPDEVDRYDIPQWRRLNIKPGMTGEWQVNGRSQVRNFEDIIELDLRYQKNWSLYYDMELIFKTILILFNKNSGAY
;
A
#
# COMPACT_ATOMS: atom_id res chain seq x y z
N MET A 1 21.78 13.07 17.93
CA MET A 1 20.78 13.75 18.78
C MET A 1 19.84 12.69 19.30
N ALA A 2 19.76 12.52 20.62
CA ALA A 2 18.93 11.50 21.25
C ALA A 2 17.45 11.80 20.97
N THR A 3 16.80 10.92 20.22
CA THR A 3 15.37 10.97 19.94
C THR A 3 14.66 10.61 21.25
N GLN A 4 14.14 11.60 21.97
CA GLN A 4 13.22 11.34 23.07
C GLN A 4 12.03 10.57 22.47
N LEU A 5 11.75 9.40 23.01
CA LEU A 5 10.52 8.66 22.69
C LEU A 5 9.33 9.57 22.97
N PRO A 6 8.34 9.65 22.07
CA PRO A 6 7.13 10.42 22.34
C PRO A 6 6.45 9.93 23.63
N PRO A 7 5.69 10.78 24.33
CA PRO A 7 4.89 10.34 25.47
C PRO A 7 3.97 9.18 25.04
N LYS A 8 3.86 8.16 25.90
CA LYS A 8 3.11 6.92 25.62
C LYS A 8 1.63 7.14 25.34
N ASP A 9 1.07 8.27 25.78
CA ASP A 9 -0.35 8.57 25.68
C ASP A 9 -0.57 9.89 24.95
N PHE A 10 -1.54 9.88 24.04
CA PHE A 10 -1.98 11.10 23.37
C PHE A 10 -2.73 12.00 24.37
N PRO A 11 -2.55 13.33 24.33
CA PRO A 11 -3.34 14.23 25.17
C PRO A 11 -4.82 14.13 24.83
N ILE A 12 -5.68 14.00 25.84
CA ILE A 12 -7.14 13.93 25.69
C ILE A 12 -7.78 15.12 26.40
N VAL A 13 -8.66 15.83 25.71
CA VAL A 13 -9.52 16.89 26.24
C VAL A 13 -10.97 16.45 26.11
N PHE A 14 -11.87 16.95 26.96
CA PHE A 14 -13.30 16.64 26.87
C PHE A 14 -14.09 17.89 26.48
N ASN A 15 -15.04 17.72 25.57
CA ASN A 15 -16.03 18.75 25.23
C ASN A 15 -17.43 18.18 25.35
N HIS A 16 -18.22 18.67 26.32
CA HIS A 16 -19.60 18.24 26.57
C HIS A 16 -19.79 16.70 26.48
N ASP A 17 -18.89 15.95 27.13
CA ASP A 17 -18.79 14.48 27.18
C ASP A 17 -18.19 13.75 25.97
N SER A 18 -17.78 14.46 24.91
CA SER A 18 -17.02 13.87 23.81
C SER A 18 -15.51 13.93 24.07
N PRO A 19 -14.78 12.80 24.09
CA PRO A 19 -13.32 12.81 24.15
C PRO A 19 -12.73 13.34 22.84
N ILE A 20 -11.74 14.22 22.98
CA ILE A 20 -10.96 14.83 21.91
C ILE A 20 -9.51 14.38 22.07
N ILE A 21 -9.03 13.58 21.13
CA ILE A 21 -7.62 13.17 21.05
C ILE A 21 -6.86 14.24 20.26
N LEU A 22 -5.87 14.87 20.88
CA LEU A 22 -5.00 15.84 20.20
C LEU A 22 -3.94 15.09 19.38
N ILE A 23 -4.05 15.14 18.06
CA ILE A 23 -3.08 14.48 17.18
C ILE A 23 -1.82 15.36 17.08
N PRO A 24 -0.62 14.79 17.26
CA PRO A 24 0.63 15.54 17.22
C PRO A 24 0.90 16.09 15.81
N ASN A 25 1.94 16.92 15.69
CA ASN A 25 2.36 17.50 14.42
C ASN A 25 2.71 16.43 13.35
N ARG A 26 3.19 15.26 13.77
CA ARG A 26 3.54 14.14 12.90
C ARG A 26 2.92 12.87 13.44
N LEU A 27 2.21 12.12 12.60
CA LEU A 27 1.67 10.81 12.91
C LEU A 27 2.38 9.76 12.06
N THR A 28 3.52 9.27 12.59
CA THR A 28 4.38 8.27 11.94
C THR A 28 4.21 6.92 12.63
N VAL A 29 4.98 5.89 12.23
CA VAL A 29 5.03 4.63 12.99
C VAL A 29 5.33 4.82 14.49
N LEU A 30 6.08 5.85 14.87
CA LEU A 30 6.47 6.08 16.27
C LEU A 30 5.26 6.41 17.14
N GLU A 31 4.31 7.17 16.61
CA GLU A 31 3.11 7.60 17.31
C GLU A 31 1.89 6.71 16.99
N ALA A 32 1.87 6.05 15.84
CA ALA A 32 0.67 5.36 15.33
C ALA A 32 0.25 4.15 16.17
N VAL A 33 1.18 3.45 16.83
CA VAL A 33 0.84 2.34 17.74
C VAL A 33 0.14 2.86 18.98
N ASP A 34 0.70 3.91 19.59
CA ASP A 34 0.12 4.55 20.77
C ASP A 34 -1.23 5.19 20.42
N PHE A 35 -1.36 5.81 19.24
CA PHE A 35 -2.63 6.33 18.73
C PHE A 35 -3.72 5.26 18.66
N LYS A 36 -3.39 4.08 18.12
CA LYS A 36 -4.30 2.93 18.07
C LYS A 36 -4.73 2.52 19.49
N ASN A 37 -3.78 2.42 20.41
CA ASN A 37 -4.03 1.98 21.78
C ASN A 37 -4.88 3.00 22.56
N THR A 38 -4.55 4.29 22.49
CA THR A 38 -5.32 5.36 23.13
C THR A 38 -6.78 5.38 22.65
N CYS A 39 -7.01 5.20 21.34
CA CYS A 39 -8.37 5.11 20.81
C CYS A 39 -9.10 3.84 21.28
N HIS A 40 -8.41 2.71 21.36
CA HIS A 40 -8.97 1.48 21.91
C HIS A 40 -9.41 1.63 23.36
N ASP A 41 -8.57 2.23 24.21
CA ASP A 41 -8.88 2.45 25.62
C ASP A 41 -10.09 3.38 25.81
N LEU A 42 -10.21 4.41 24.97
CA LEU A 42 -11.38 5.27 24.93
C LEU A 42 -12.64 4.53 24.48
N LEU A 43 -12.55 3.66 23.46
CA LEU A 43 -13.68 2.86 23.00
C LEU A 43 -14.25 1.98 24.12
N VAL A 44 -13.40 1.39 24.96
CA VAL A 44 -13.84 0.58 26.11
C VAL A 44 -14.63 1.41 27.14
N GLN A 45 -14.31 2.70 27.26
CA GLN A 45 -14.92 3.61 28.23
C GLN A 45 -16.14 4.38 27.67
N THR A 46 -16.32 4.37 26.35
CA THR A 46 -17.29 5.20 25.63
C THR A 46 -18.58 4.44 25.37
N SER A 47 -19.73 5.12 25.47
CA SER A 47 -21.03 4.49 25.22
C SER A 47 -21.29 4.30 23.71
N PRO A 48 -22.04 3.26 23.28
CA PRO A 48 -22.32 2.92 21.85
C PRO A 48 -23.14 3.93 21.01
N SER A 49 -23.24 5.19 21.43
CA SER A 49 -23.91 6.27 20.69
C SER A 49 -23.21 7.63 20.89
N SER A 50 -21.99 7.59 21.41
CA SER A 50 -21.14 8.77 21.61
C SER A 50 -20.24 8.99 20.38
N ARG A 51 -19.51 10.11 20.38
CA ARG A 51 -18.52 10.45 19.35
C ARG A 51 -17.13 10.56 19.94
N ILE A 52 -16.11 10.18 19.17
CA ILE A 52 -14.70 10.41 19.46
C ILE A 52 -14.18 11.40 18.43
N ILE A 53 -13.55 12.47 18.89
CA ILE A 53 -13.01 13.53 18.04
C ILE A 53 -11.50 13.39 17.96
N LEU A 54 -10.95 13.44 16.75
CA LEU A 54 -9.52 13.50 16.49
C LEU A 54 -9.19 14.92 16.03
N ASP A 55 -8.49 15.69 16.85
CA ASP A 55 -8.08 17.06 16.50
C ASP A 55 -6.78 17.02 15.70
N PHE A 56 -6.87 17.33 14.41
CA PHE A 56 -5.76 17.39 13.46
C PHE A 56 -5.23 18.82 13.26
N SER A 57 -5.62 19.79 14.10
CA SER A 57 -5.26 21.22 13.96
C SER A 57 -3.76 21.47 13.87
N GLN A 58 -2.95 20.66 14.53
CA GLN A 58 -1.48 20.78 14.54
C GLN A 58 -0.80 19.81 13.57
N THR A 59 -1.51 18.85 13.00
CA THR A 59 -0.91 17.75 12.24
C THR A 59 -0.56 18.17 10.82
N GLN A 60 0.73 18.12 10.48
CA GLN A 60 1.25 18.48 9.16
C GLN A 60 1.73 17.27 8.35
N PHE A 61 1.96 16.12 9.01
CA PHE A 61 2.47 14.92 8.38
C PHE A 61 1.81 13.65 8.89
N ILE A 62 1.49 12.74 7.98
CA ILE A 62 1.04 11.38 8.29
C ILE A 62 1.69 10.40 7.31
N ASP A 63 2.27 9.31 7.82
CA ASP A 63 2.81 8.23 6.98
C ASP A 63 1.81 7.09 6.79
N SER A 64 2.18 6.04 6.06
CA SER A 64 1.30 4.89 5.88
C SER A 64 0.91 4.20 7.19
N SER A 65 1.75 4.22 8.22
CA SER A 65 1.44 3.65 9.54
C SER A 65 0.39 4.48 10.27
N GLY A 66 0.50 5.80 10.20
CA GLY A 66 -0.52 6.71 10.71
C GLY A 66 -1.87 6.51 10.03
N ILE A 67 -1.88 6.35 8.69
CA ILE A 67 -3.08 5.99 7.94
C ILE A 67 -3.63 4.64 8.37
N GLY A 68 -2.76 3.65 8.56
CA GLY A 68 -3.16 2.32 9.06
C GLY A 68 -3.83 2.38 10.43
N ALA A 69 -3.30 3.19 11.34
CA ALA A 69 -3.90 3.40 12.66
C ALA A 69 -5.25 4.13 12.56
N LEU A 70 -5.37 5.12 11.68
CA LEU A 70 -6.63 5.80 11.42
C LEU A 70 -7.71 4.84 10.87
N VAL A 71 -7.35 4.01 9.89
CA VAL A 71 -8.24 2.99 9.30
C VAL A 71 -8.64 1.95 10.35
N HIS A 72 -7.70 1.52 11.20
CA HIS A 72 -7.98 0.57 12.29
C HIS A 72 -8.98 1.18 13.29
N ASN A 73 -8.76 2.42 13.71
CA ASN A 73 -9.63 3.12 14.64
C ASN A 73 -11.02 3.40 14.04
N LEU A 74 -11.10 3.72 12.74
CA LEU A 74 -12.37 3.84 12.02
C LEU A 74 -13.15 2.52 12.03
N LYS A 75 -12.51 1.38 11.74
CA LYS A 75 -13.19 0.07 11.77
C LYS A 75 -13.66 -0.27 13.19
N ALA A 76 -12.83 0.00 14.20
CA ALA A 76 -13.16 -0.28 15.60
C ALA A 76 -14.35 0.57 16.10
N THR A 77 -14.36 1.86 15.78
CA THR A 77 -15.47 2.78 16.12
C THR A 77 -16.78 2.38 15.42
N GLN A 78 -16.72 2.01 14.14
CA GLN A 78 -17.88 1.51 13.38
C GLN A 78 -18.49 0.25 13.98
N GLN A 79 -17.68 -0.70 14.44
CA GLN A 79 -18.14 -1.93 15.09
C GLN A 79 -18.93 -1.65 16.38
N GLN A 80 -18.55 -0.59 17.10
CA GLN A 80 -19.22 -0.16 18.34
C GLN A 80 -20.29 0.91 18.12
N LYS A 81 -20.58 1.28 16.86
CA LYS A 81 -21.51 2.35 16.48
C LYS A 81 -21.17 3.71 17.11
N ILE A 82 -19.88 3.94 17.34
CA ILE A 82 -19.33 5.22 17.81
C ILE A 82 -18.93 6.05 16.60
N GLU A 83 -19.27 7.33 16.61
CA GLU A 83 -18.92 8.25 15.52
C GLU A 83 -17.47 8.71 15.66
N LEU A 84 -16.65 8.50 14.62
CA LEU A 84 -15.27 9.00 14.59
C LEU A 84 -15.20 10.25 13.72
N VAL A 85 -14.89 11.38 14.35
CA VAL A 85 -14.86 12.70 13.71
C VAL A 85 -13.42 13.20 13.63
N LEU A 86 -13.02 13.68 12.46
CA LEU A 86 -11.76 14.39 12.27
C LEU A 86 -12.04 15.90 12.29
N TYR A 87 -11.43 16.59 13.24
CA TYR A 87 -11.62 18.02 13.46
C TYR A 87 -10.41 18.82 12.96
N ASN A 88 -10.69 19.94 12.29
CA ASN A 88 -9.71 20.94 11.85
C ASN A 88 -8.51 20.37 11.06
N VAL A 89 -8.79 19.45 10.13
CA VAL A 89 -7.78 18.78 9.29
C VAL A 89 -7.03 19.79 8.41
N GLN A 90 -5.71 19.82 8.55
CA GLN A 90 -4.83 20.70 7.77
C GLN A 90 -4.72 20.29 6.29
N PRO A 91 -4.43 21.21 5.36
CA PRO A 91 -4.36 20.92 3.93
C PRO A 91 -3.45 19.74 3.51
N PRO A 92 -2.24 19.55 4.08
CA PRO A 92 -1.39 18.40 3.74
C PRO A 92 -2.05 17.06 4.09
N ILE A 93 -2.72 17.00 5.24
CA ILE A 93 -3.44 15.80 5.70
C ILE A 93 -4.68 15.57 4.84
N MET A 94 -5.42 16.62 4.50
CA MET A 94 -6.54 16.54 3.57
C MET A 94 -6.11 15.95 2.22
N GLY A 95 -4.95 16.38 1.69
CA GLY A 95 -4.38 15.83 0.47
C GLY A 95 -4.12 14.32 0.55
N VAL A 96 -3.65 13.82 1.70
CA VAL A 96 -3.47 12.38 1.94
C VAL A 96 -4.81 11.64 2.03
N LEU A 97 -5.81 12.21 2.73
CA LEU A 97 -7.14 11.61 2.85
C LEU A 97 -7.81 11.50 1.47
N SER A 98 -7.79 12.56 0.66
CA SER A 98 -8.31 12.53 -0.71
C SER A 98 -7.54 11.57 -1.63
N LEU A 99 -6.22 11.44 -1.45
CA LEU A 99 -5.41 10.51 -2.22
C LEU A 99 -5.78 9.04 -1.93
N THR A 100 -6.14 8.74 -0.69
CA THR A 100 -6.51 7.41 -0.22
C THR A 100 -8.01 7.13 -0.32
N GLY A 101 -8.83 8.16 -0.56
CA GLY A 101 -10.29 8.10 -0.57
C GLY A 101 -10.91 8.08 0.83
N LEU A 102 -10.14 8.33 1.88
CA LEU A 102 -10.61 8.34 3.26
C LEU A 102 -11.48 9.57 3.59
N ASP A 103 -11.33 10.65 2.83
CA ASP A 103 -12.19 11.84 2.91
C ASP A 103 -13.66 11.57 2.55
N GLN A 104 -13.93 10.48 1.82
CA GLN A 104 -15.29 10.06 1.46
C GLN A 104 -15.95 9.18 2.53
N ILE A 105 -15.16 8.68 3.48
CA ILE A 105 -15.60 7.70 4.50
C ILE A 105 -15.59 8.34 5.89
N LEU A 106 -14.62 9.19 6.18
CA LEU A 106 -14.45 9.87 7.46
C LEU A 106 -15.32 11.12 7.54
N LEU A 107 -15.83 11.39 8.74
CA LEU A 107 -16.58 12.59 9.04
C LEU A 107 -15.62 13.74 9.36
N LEU A 108 -15.72 14.83 8.61
CA LEU A 108 -14.84 15.98 8.70
C LEU A 108 -15.59 17.19 9.27
N GLU A 109 -15.13 17.69 10.42
CA GLU A 109 -15.66 18.90 11.05
C GLU A 109 -14.62 20.04 11.02
N ARG A 110 -15.08 21.28 10.93
CA ARG A 110 -14.25 22.49 11.01
C ARG A 110 -14.79 23.44 12.08
N PRO A 111 -13.95 24.31 12.67
CA PRO A 111 -14.44 25.34 13.57
C PRO A 111 -15.50 26.21 12.87
N THR A 112 -16.58 26.56 13.58
CA THR A 112 -17.52 27.60 13.13
C THR A 112 -16.80 28.95 13.05
N ALA A 113 -17.18 29.78 12.07
CA ALA A 113 -16.49 31.02 11.68
C ALA A 113 -16.28 32.07 12.79
N SER A 114 -16.82 31.86 13.99
CA SER A 114 -16.70 32.74 15.15
C SER A 114 -15.34 32.67 15.86
N ASP A 115 -14.53 31.62 15.63
CA ASP A 115 -13.32 31.33 16.44
C ASP A 115 -11.99 31.27 15.66
N VAL A 116 -11.92 31.76 14.41
CA VAL A 116 -10.72 31.62 13.58
C VAL A 116 -10.16 32.97 13.11
N PRO A 117 -8.92 33.35 13.47
CA PRO A 117 -8.18 34.42 12.80
C PRO A 117 -7.99 34.04 11.32
N GLN A 118 -8.25 34.97 10.40
CA GLN A 118 -8.12 34.74 8.95
C GLN A 118 -6.72 34.21 8.59
N ILE A 119 -6.62 32.91 8.32
CA ILE A 119 -5.46 32.31 7.65
C ILE A 119 -5.84 32.14 6.18
N SER A 120 -5.01 32.76 5.35
CA SER A 120 -5.07 32.90 3.90
C SER A 120 -5.31 31.60 3.13
N SER A 121 -6.22 31.70 2.13
CA SER A 121 -6.32 31.00 0.84
C SER A 121 -5.87 29.53 0.71
N PRO A 122 -6.72 28.63 0.18
CA PRO A 122 -6.38 27.24 -0.10
C PRO A 122 -5.64 27.13 -1.43
N ASP A 123 -4.35 27.43 -1.46
CA ASP A 123 -3.52 27.25 -2.67
C ASP A 123 -2.10 26.77 -2.39
N ASP A 124 -1.86 26.17 -1.22
CA ASP A 124 -0.62 25.44 -0.99
C ASP A 124 -0.84 23.94 -1.23
N LYS A 125 -0.65 23.53 -2.49
CA LYS A 125 -0.48 22.12 -2.87
C LYS A 125 0.88 21.62 -2.37
N SER A 126 1.19 21.78 -1.09
CA SER A 126 2.35 21.16 -0.49
C SER A 126 2.11 19.65 -0.54
N LEU A 127 2.82 18.98 -1.46
CA LEU A 127 2.82 17.54 -1.53
C LEU A 127 3.21 17.01 -0.15
N PRO A 128 2.53 15.97 0.38
CA PRO A 128 2.86 15.43 1.69
C PRO A 128 4.36 15.10 1.72
N GLU A 129 5.06 15.42 2.82
CA GLU A 129 6.45 14.99 2.92
C GLU A 129 6.45 13.47 2.79
N THR A 130 7.27 12.95 1.88
CA THR A 130 7.18 11.54 1.48
C THR A 130 8.57 11.01 1.17
N HIS A 131 8.67 9.69 1.07
CA HIS A 131 9.94 9.03 0.84
C HIS A 131 10.65 9.56 -0.42
N PRO A 132 11.98 9.76 -0.42
CA PRO A 132 12.74 10.31 -1.55
C PRO A 132 12.48 9.62 -2.90
N SER A 133 12.23 8.32 -2.90
CA SER A 133 11.88 7.57 -4.10
C SER A 133 10.57 8.00 -4.76
N VAL A 134 9.61 8.52 -3.99
CA VAL A 134 8.30 8.96 -4.52
C VAL A 134 8.40 10.35 -5.15
N LYS A 135 9.19 11.26 -4.55
CA LYS A 135 9.39 12.63 -5.04
C LYS A 135 10.45 12.77 -6.14
N SER A 136 11.23 11.72 -6.41
CA SER A 136 12.35 11.79 -7.37
C SER A 136 11.86 11.84 -8.81
N SER A 137 12.00 13.01 -9.44
CA SER A 137 11.73 13.20 -10.88
C SER A 137 12.61 12.32 -11.76
N LEU A 138 13.88 12.12 -11.37
CA LEU A 138 14.81 11.28 -12.14
C LEU A 138 14.38 9.80 -12.10
N LYS A 139 13.98 9.28 -10.93
CA LYS A 139 13.38 7.94 -10.84
C LYS A 139 12.14 7.83 -11.73
N ARG A 140 11.31 8.87 -11.75
CA ARG A 140 10.11 8.89 -12.61
C ARG A 140 10.45 8.85 -14.10
N VAL A 141 11.50 9.54 -14.55
CA VAL A 141 11.96 9.47 -15.95
C VAL A 141 12.43 8.04 -16.29
N ILE A 142 13.21 7.41 -15.41
CA ILE A 142 13.64 6.02 -15.57
C ILE A 142 12.43 5.08 -15.65
N ASP A 143 11.44 5.26 -14.78
CA ASP A 143 10.20 4.48 -14.79
C ASP A 143 9.44 4.62 -16.11
N ILE A 144 9.32 5.84 -16.64
CA ILE A 144 8.66 6.08 -17.92
C ILE A 144 9.42 5.38 -19.05
N LEU A 145 10.74 5.60 -19.17
CA LEU A 145 11.56 5.02 -20.24
C LEU A 145 11.53 3.49 -20.19
N GLY A 146 11.75 2.89 -19.01
CA GLY A 146 11.67 1.44 -18.85
C GLY A 146 10.27 0.88 -19.11
N SER A 147 9.21 1.61 -18.73
CA SER A 147 7.84 1.21 -19.06
C SER A 147 7.54 1.23 -20.54
N LEU A 148 8.07 2.19 -21.30
CA LEU A 148 7.90 2.24 -22.76
C LEU A 148 8.60 1.06 -23.44
N VAL A 149 9.82 0.73 -23.00
CA VAL A 149 10.53 -0.48 -23.49
C VAL A 149 9.74 -1.74 -23.16
N GLY A 150 9.28 -1.87 -21.92
CA GLY A 150 8.47 -3.01 -21.48
C GLY A 150 7.14 -3.15 -22.23
N LEU A 151 6.46 -2.03 -22.51
CA LEU A 151 5.24 -2.00 -23.31
C LEU A 151 5.48 -2.36 -24.78
N ALA A 152 6.61 -1.94 -25.37
CA ALA A 152 6.99 -2.34 -26.72
C ALA A 152 7.20 -3.87 -26.82
N ILE A 153 7.90 -4.46 -25.83
CA ILE A 153 8.06 -5.92 -25.71
C ILE A 153 6.69 -6.59 -25.52
N THR A 154 5.83 -6.01 -24.67
CA THR A 154 4.47 -6.51 -24.45
C THR A 154 3.66 -6.53 -25.75
N GLY A 155 3.74 -5.47 -26.55
CA GLY A 155 3.06 -5.35 -27.84
C GLY A 155 3.55 -6.38 -28.86
N LEU A 156 4.87 -6.59 -28.93
CA LEU A 156 5.47 -7.61 -29.82
C LEU A 156 5.02 -9.03 -29.45
N LEU A 157 4.97 -9.34 -28.14
CA LEU A 157 4.60 -10.67 -27.64
C LEU A 157 3.09 -10.87 -27.46
N PHE A 158 2.28 -9.82 -27.66
CA PHE A 158 0.86 -9.86 -27.35
C PHE A 158 0.10 -10.93 -28.14
N ILE A 159 0.27 -10.96 -29.47
CA ILE A 159 -0.45 -11.89 -30.35
C ILE A 159 -0.18 -13.37 -30.00
N PRO A 160 1.07 -13.85 -29.90
CA PRO A 160 1.30 -15.25 -29.57
C PRO A 160 0.82 -15.61 -28.15
N ILE A 161 1.01 -14.74 -27.15
CA ILE A 161 0.53 -14.98 -25.78
C ILE A 161 -1.00 -15.05 -25.75
N MET A 162 -1.68 -14.14 -26.44
CA MET A 162 -3.14 -14.10 -26.54
C MET A 162 -3.70 -15.42 -27.08
N LEU A 163 -3.15 -15.89 -28.21
CA LEU A 163 -3.58 -17.15 -28.84
C LEU A 163 -3.35 -18.34 -27.92
N ALA A 164 -2.22 -18.38 -27.20
CA ALA A 164 -1.93 -19.43 -26.23
C ALA A 164 -2.94 -19.45 -25.08
N ILE A 165 -3.24 -18.29 -24.48
CA ILE A 165 -4.21 -18.15 -23.37
C ILE A 165 -5.61 -18.57 -23.82
N LYS A 166 -6.06 -18.12 -25.00
CA LYS A 166 -7.40 -18.42 -25.54
C LYS A 166 -7.58 -19.90 -25.89
N ARG A 167 -6.52 -20.59 -26.30
CA ARG A 167 -6.54 -22.04 -26.55
C ARG A 167 -6.50 -22.87 -25.28
N ASP A 168 -5.88 -22.37 -24.22
CA ASP A 168 -5.71 -23.10 -22.95
C ASP A 168 -6.93 -23.00 -22.04
N SER A 169 -7.65 -21.86 -22.04
CA SER A 169 -8.87 -21.69 -21.24
C SER A 169 -9.82 -20.61 -21.80
N SER A 170 -11.12 -20.78 -21.60
CA SER A 170 -12.14 -19.79 -21.97
C SER A 170 -12.08 -18.54 -21.10
N GLY A 171 -12.43 -17.37 -21.65
CA GLY A 171 -12.55 -16.09 -20.91
C GLY A 171 -11.57 -14.98 -21.37
N PRO A 172 -11.35 -13.93 -20.56
CA PRO A 172 -10.58 -12.75 -20.95
C PRO A 172 -9.06 -12.99 -21.02
N ILE A 173 -8.37 -12.19 -21.82
CA ILE A 173 -6.90 -12.26 -21.99
C ILE A 173 -6.19 -11.65 -20.79
N PHE A 174 -6.72 -10.53 -20.30
CA PHE A 174 -6.18 -9.81 -19.16
C PHE A 174 -6.92 -10.21 -17.88
N PHE A 175 -6.15 -10.26 -16.81
CA PHE A 175 -6.63 -10.36 -15.45
C PHE A 175 -6.37 -9.02 -14.75
N THR A 176 -7.34 -8.56 -13.95
CA THR A 176 -7.20 -7.36 -13.14
C THR A 176 -7.56 -7.63 -11.69
N GLN A 177 -6.79 -7.07 -10.76
CA GLN A 177 -7.06 -7.21 -9.34
C GLN A 177 -6.82 -5.90 -8.60
N THR A 178 -7.62 -5.60 -7.58
CA THR A 178 -7.35 -4.45 -6.71
C THR A 178 -6.08 -4.71 -5.91
N ARG A 179 -5.24 -3.69 -5.84
CA ARG A 179 -4.00 -3.65 -5.06
C ARG A 179 -3.86 -2.33 -4.34
N CYS A 180 -3.14 -2.33 -3.24
CA CYS A 180 -2.79 -1.13 -2.51
C CYS A 180 -1.41 -0.66 -2.95
N GLY A 181 -1.29 0.63 -3.23
CA GLY A 181 -0.05 1.29 -3.59
C GLY A 181 0.47 2.16 -2.47
N TRP A 182 1.14 3.25 -2.86
CA TRP A 182 1.64 4.26 -1.93
C TRP A 182 0.53 4.81 -1.03
N LEU A 183 0.82 4.88 0.27
CA LEU A 183 -0.11 5.27 1.35
C LEU A 183 -1.39 4.42 1.42
N GLY A 184 -1.39 3.23 0.82
CA GLY A 184 -2.57 2.37 0.76
C GLY A 184 -3.55 2.70 -0.37
N LYS A 185 -3.24 3.68 -1.24
CA LYS A 185 -4.09 4.04 -2.38
C LYS A 185 -4.39 2.84 -3.25
N GLN A 186 -5.67 2.56 -3.47
CA GLN A 186 -6.07 1.41 -4.29
C GLN A 186 -5.91 1.69 -5.79
N PHE A 187 -5.44 0.69 -6.55
CA PHE A 187 -5.38 0.70 -8.00
C PHE A 187 -5.64 -0.71 -8.58
N LYS A 188 -5.90 -0.81 -9.89
CA LYS A 188 -6.08 -2.09 -10.57
C LYS A 188 -4.78 -2.51 -11.24
N ILE A 189 -4.17 -3.59 -10.76
CA ILE A 189 -3.03 -4.21 -11.43
C ILE A 189 -3.51 -4.94 -12.68
N ILE A 190 -2.75 -4.89 -13.77
CA ILE A 190 -3.07 -5.59 -15.03
C ILE A 190 -2.03 -6.67 -15.29
N LYS A 191 -2.49 -7.90 -15.56
CA LYS A 191 -1.64 -9.04 -15.92
C LYS A 191 -2.23 -9.78 -17.10
N PHE A 192 -1.44 -10.57 -17.81
CA PHE A 192 -2.02 -11.63 -18.62
C PHE A 192 -2.62 -12.69 -17.69
N ARG A 193 -3.76 -13.25 -18.10
CA ARG A 193 -4.41 -14.29 -17.32
C ARG A 193 -3.57 -15.56 -17.34
N SER A 194 -3.12 -15.98 -16.17
CA SER A 194 -2.37 -17.22 -15.94
C SER A 194 -3.11 -18.23 -15.05
N MET A 195 -4.34 -17.92 -14.65
CA MET A 195 -5.22 -18.78 -13.84
C MET A 195 -6.61 -18.93 -14.48
N CYS A 196 -7.40 -19.91 -14.02
CA CYS A 196 -8.82 -20.03 -14.37
C CYS A 196 -9.62 -18.77 -13.98
N VAL A 197 -10.80 -18.59 -14.58
CA VAL A 197 -11.63 -17.38 -14.36
C VAL A 197 -12.13 -17.31 -12.91
N GLU A 198 -12.38 -18.47 -12.32
CA GLU A 198 -12.89 -18.67 -10.96
C GLU A 198 -11.76 -18.67 -9.91
N ALA A 199 -10.53 -18.32 -10.29
CA ALA A 199 -9.38 -18.45 -9.40
C ALA A 199 -9.53 -17.69 -8.07
N GLU A 200 -10.12 -16.50 -8.09
CA GLU A 200 -10.33 -15.72 -6.86
C GLU A 200 -11.36 -16.39 -5.93
N THR A 201 -12.44 -16.97 -6.46
CA THR A 201 -13.47 -17.65 -5.65
C THR A 201 -12.99 -19.00 -5.10
N LEU A 202 -12.01 -19.62 -5.75
CA LEU A 202 -11.40 -20.87 -5.31
C LEU A 202 -10.26 -20.65 -4.31
N LYS A 203 -9.79 -19.40 -4.11
CA LYS A 203 -8.62 -19.08 -3.27
C LYS A 203 -8.75 -19.64 -1.86
N ASP A 204 -9.91 -19.43 -1.24
CA ASP A 204 -10.14 -19.81 0.16
C ASP A 204 -10.27 -21.33 0.37
N LYS A 205 -10.41 -22.09 -0.72
CA LYS A 205 -10.46 -23.56 -0.71
C LYS A 205 -9.06 -24.19 -0.83
N ILE A 206 -8.02 -23.39 -1.03
CA ILE A 206 -6.66 -23.86 -1.29
C ILE A 206 -5.81 -23.63 -0.04
N PRO A 207 -5.06 -24.64 0.43
CA PRO A 207 -4.22 -24.47 1.60
C PRO A 207 -3.12 -23.42 1.33
N ASN A 208 -2.99 -22.47 2.26
CA ASN A 208 -1.90 -21.51 2.26
C ASN A 208 -0.64 -22.14 2.88
N GLN A 209 0.47 -22.11 2.14
CA GLN A 209 1.76 -22.67 2.56
C GLN A 209 2.69 -21.62 3.16
N ALA A 210 2.27 -20.35 3.22
CA ALA A 210 2.99 -19.27 3.88
C ALA A 210 2.29 -18.85 5.19
N SER A 211 3.07 -18.26 6.10
CA SER A 211 2.57 -17.65 7.34
C SER A 211 2.34 -16.14 7.16
N GLY A 212 1.39 -15.60 7.93
CA GLY A 212 1.10 -14.16 7.97
C GLY A 212 0.22 -13.67 6.81
N ALA A 213 0.31 -12.37 6.52
CA ALA A 213 -0.55 -11.67 5.57
C ALA A 213 -0.09 -11.84 4.11
N ILE A 214 0.21 -13.07 3.69
CA ILE A 214 0.53 -13.44 2.31
C ILE A 214 -0.04 -14.81 1.95
N PHE A 215 -0.43 -14.98 0.69
CA PHE A 215 -0.84 -16.27 0.13
C PHE A 215 0.26 -16.86 -0.77
N LYS A 216 0.69 -18.09 -0.49
CA LYS A 216 1.56 -18.89 -1.38
C LYS A 216 1.07 -20.33 -1.46
N ASN A 217 1.12 -20.90 -2.66
CA ASN A 217 0.94 -22.32 -2.89
C ASN A 217 1.78 -22.73 -4.12
N GLU A 218 2.75 -23.62 -3.92
CA GLU A 218 3.69 -24.07 -4.97
C GLU A 218 2.97 -24.81 -6.11
N ASN A 219 1.92 -25.57 -5.77
CA ASN A 219 1.14 -26.39 -6.71
C ASN A 219 -0.31 -25.90 -6.81
N ASP A 220 -0.48 -24.59 -7.01
CA ASP A 220 -1.79 -23.96 -7.05
C ASP A 220 -2.64 -24.53 -8.22
N PRO A 221 -3.75 -25.23 -7.92
CA PRO A 221 -4.57 -25.91 -8.94
C PRO A 221 -5.31 -24.93 -9.86
N ARG A 222 -5.35 -23.64 -9.52
CA ARG A 222 -5.98 -22.59 -10.34
C ARG A 222 -5.15 -22.21 -11.55
N VAL A 223 -3.87 -22.56 -11.57
CA VAL A 223 -2.92 -22.16 -12.62
C VAL A 223 -3.10 -23.03 -13.86
N THR A 224 -3.32 -22.41 -15.01
CA THR A 224 -3.49 -23.13 -16.27
C THR A 224 -2.14 -23.65 -16.81
N LYS A 225 -2.15 -24.49 -17.85
CA LYS A 225 -0.90 -25.05 -18.40
C LYS A 225 -0.02 -23.96 -19.03
N VAL A 226 -0.62 -23.09 -19.84
CA VAL A 226 0.04 -21.89 -20.39
C VAL A 226 0.36 -20.92 -19.27
N GLY A 227 -0.54 -20.77 -18.28
CA GLY A 227 -0.32 -19.93 -17.11
C GLY A 227 0.95 -20.28 -16.36
N ARG A 228 1.25 -21.57 -16.18
CA ARG A 228 2.50 -22.03 -15.55
C ARG A 228 3.74 -21.58 -16.34
N PHE A 229 3.69 -21.63 -17.67
CA PHE A 229 4.77 -21.12 -18.52
C PHE A 229 4.94 -19.60 -18.39
N LEU A 230 3.84 -18.84 -18.46
CA LEU A 230 3.88 -17.39 -18.35
C LEU A 230 4.44 -16.94 -17.00
N ARG A 231 4.00 -17.58 -15.91
CA ARG A 231 4.42 -17.32 -14.54
C ARG A 231 5.89 -17.66 -14.29
N ARG A 232 6.39 -18.75 -14.87
CA ARG A 232 7.80 -19.14 -14.77
C ARG A 232 8.72 -18.16 -15.48
N THR A 233 8.25 -17.58 -16.58
CA THR A 233 9.02 -16.62 -17.39
C THR A 233 8.71 -15.15 -17.05
N SER A 234 7.84 -14.91 -16.06
CA SER A 234 7.29 -13.60 -15.69
C SER A 234 6.63 -12.84 -16.84
N LEU A 235 6.28 -13.54 -17.93
CA LEU A 235 5.60 -12.94 -19.07
C LEU A 235 4.18 -12.48 -18.71
N ASP A 236 3.55 -13.10 -17.71
CA ASP A 236 2.22 -12.67 -17.25
C ASP A 236 2.21 -11.27 -16.63
N GLU A 237 3.37 -10.77 -16.20
CA GLU A 237 3.50 -9.48 -15.53
C GLU A 237 3.78 -8.32 -16.49
N LEU A 238 4.10 -8.59 -17.76
CA LEU A 238 4.40 -7.56 -18.76
C LEU A 238 3.33 -6.45 -18.87
N PRO A 239 2.01 -6.73 -18.80
CA PRO A 239 1.01 -5.66 -18.84
C PRO A 239 1.12 -4.65 -17.68
N GLN A 240 1.81 -4.97 -16.58
CA GLN A 240 2.02 -4.06 -15.45
C GLN A 240 2.91 -2.86 -15.83
N PHE A 241 3.68 -2.91 -16.92
CA PHE A 241 4.37 -1.73 -17.42
C PHE A 241 3.40 -0.59 -17.73
N TRP A 242 2.13 -0.87 -18.02
CA TRP A 242 1.09 0.15 -18.11
C TRP A 242 0.82 0.85 -16.76
N ASN A 243 0.79 0.09 -15.66
CA ASN A 243 0.65 0.65 -14.31
C ASN A 243 1.86 1.52 -13.92
N VAL A 244 3.07 1.13 -14.35
CA VAL A 244 4.28 1.95 -14.21
C VAL A 244 4.15 3.24 -15.02
N LEU A 245 3.72 3.16 -16.29
CA LEU A 245 3.53 4.34 -17.13
C LEU A 245 2.46 5.29 -16.56
N ARG A 246 1.38 4.78 -15.99
CA ARG A 246 0.35 5.59 -15.30
C ARG A 246 0.80 6.17 -13.95
N GLY A 247 1.95 5.71 -13.44
CA GLY A 247 2.53 6.19 -12.18
C GLY A 247 1.90 5.58 -10.92
N GLU A 248 1.08 4.53 -11.07
CA GLU A 248 0.52 3.72 -9.98
C GLU A 248 1.59 2.81 -9.36
N MET A 249 2.53 2.36 -10.20
CA MET A 249 3.71 1.56 -9.84
C MET A 249 5.00 2.26 -10.29
N SER A 250 6.13 1.72 -9.84
CA SER A 250 7.49 2.02 -10.30
C SER A 250 8.11 0.74 -10.89
N LEU A 251 9.25 0.85 -11.59
CA LEU A 251 10.02 -0.34 -11.97
C LEU A 251 10.54 -1.06 -10.73
N VAL A 252 11.00 -0.30 -9.72
CA VAL A 252 11.55 -0.82 -8.45
C VAL A 252 10.79 -0.22 -7.28
N GLY A 253 10.35 -1.08 -6.36
CA GLY A 253 9.56 -0.74 -5.19
C GLY A 253 9.11 -1.98 -4.43
N THR A 254 8.23 -1.81 -3.43
CA THR A 254 7.69 -2.94 -2.67
C THR A 254 6.68 -3.75 -3.48
N ARG A 255 6.42 -5.01 -3.10
CA ARG A 255 5.33 -5.78 -3.72
C ARG A 255 3.97 -5.09 -3.43
N PRO A 256 3.11 -4.84 -4.43
CA PRO A 256 1.76 -4.32 -4.18
C PRO A 256 0.90 -5.38 -3.47
N PRO A 257 0.46 -5.17 -2.21
CA PRO A 257 -0.42 -6.11 -1.54
C PRO A 257 -1.88 -5.98 -1.98
N THR A 258 -2.67 -7.01 -1.73
CA THR A 258 -4.13 -6.98 -1.83
C THR A 258 -4.74 -6.19 -0.66
N PRO A 259 -5.94 -5.61 -0.80
CA PRO A 259 -6.66 -5.03 0.34
C PRO A 259 -6.80 -5.99 1.53
N ASP A 260 -7.12 -7.26 1.29
CA ASP A 260 -7.25 -8.29 2.34
C ASP A 260 -5.92 -8.60 3.07
N GLU A 261 -4.78 -8.40 2.40
CA GLU A 261 -3.47 -8.50 3.04
C GLU A 261 -3.26 -7.28 3.95
N VAL A 262 -3.51 -6.06 3.45
CA VAL A 262 -3.36 -4.81 4.21
C VAL A 262 -4.28 -4.76 5.44
N ASP A 263 -5.49 -5.30 5.32
CA ASP A 263 -6.46 -5.37 6.42
C ASP A 263 -5.98 -6.24 7.60
N ARG A 264 -4.99 -7.10 7.38
CA ARG A 264 -4.37 -7.95 8.40
C ARG A 264 -3.03 -7.41 8.90
N TYR A 265 -2.62 -6.23 8.45
CA TYR A 265 -1.35 -5.65 8.86
C TYR A 265 -1.43 -5.07 10.26
N ASP A 266 -0.39 -5.35 11.05
CA ASP A 266 -0.09 -4.55 12.22
C ASP A 266 0.38 -3.15 11.81
N ILE A 267 0.18 -2.17 12.69
CA ILE A 267 0.50 -0.76 12.41
C ILE A 267 1.93 -0.56 11.88
N PRO A 268 2.99 -1.19 12.45
CA PRO A 268 4.35 -1.04 11.91
C PRO A 268 4.54 -1.63 10.51
N GLN A 269 3.75 -2.64 10.13
CA GLN A 269 3.87 -3.31 8.83
C GLN A 269 3.36 -2.42 7.68
N TRP A 270 2.48 -1.46 7.98
CA TRP A 270 2.01 -0.47 7.00
C TRP A 270 3.15 0.36 6.40
N ARG A 271 4.27 0.57 7.12
CA ARG A 271 5.46 1.30 6.63
C ARG A 271 5.95 0.86 5.26
N ARG A 272 5.72 -0.41 4.87
CA ARG A 272 6.06 -0.89 3.52
C ARG A 272 5.35 -0.11 2.39
N LEU A 273 4.26 0.57 2.70
CA LEU A 273 3.45 1.40 1.80
C LEU A 273 3.88 2.88 1.77
N ASN A 274 4.99 3.25 2.43
CA ASN A 274 5.56 4.60 2.35
C ASN A 274 6.17 4.94 0.97
N ILE A 275 6.27 3.96 0.07
CA ILE A 275 6.76 4.12 -1.31
C ILE A 275 5.77 3.57 -2.32
N LYS A 276 5.98 3.89 -3.60
CA LYS A 276 5.25 3.23 -4.69
C LYS A 276 5.64 1.75 -4.76
N PRO A 277 4.67 0.86 -5.05
CA PRO A 277 4.99 -0.53 -5.34
C PRO A 277 5.79 -0.65 -6.65
N GLY A 278 6.56 -1.72 -6.76
CA GLY A 278 7.45 -2.01 -7.88
C GLY A 278 7.07 -3.25 -8.68
N MET A 279 7.48 -3.29 -9.95
CA MET A 279 7.52 -4.55 -10.70
C MET A 279 8.57 -5.50 -10.13
N THR A 280 9.72 -4.96 -9.75
CA THR A 280 10.73 -5.66 -8.96
C THR A 280 11.03 -4.93 -7.66
N GLY A 281 11.82 -5.55 -6.79
CA GLY A 281 12.18 -5.05 -5.49
C GLY A 281 13.18 -5.96 -4.80
N GLU A 282 13.68 -5.50 -3.67
CA GLU A 282 14.66 -6.23 -2.86
C GLU A 282 14.15 -7.61 -2.45
N TRP A 283 12.88 -7.71 -2.07
CA TRP A 283 12.18 -8.96 -1.83
C TRP A 283 12.19 -9.90 -3.05
N GLN A 284 11.82 -9.40 -4.23
CA GLN A 284 11.74 -10.19 -5.46
C GLN A 284 13.11 -10.69 -5.94
N VAL A 285 14.18 -10.00 -5.58
CA VAL A 285 15.55 -10.37 -5.93
C VAL A 285 16.16 -11.33 -4.90
N ASN A 286 15.98 -11.07 -3.61
CA ASN A 286 16.68 -11.79 -2.54
C ASN A 286 15.84 -12.84 -1.80
N GLY A 287 14.50 -12.75 -1.80
CA GLY A 287 13.61 -13.65 -1.03
C GLY A 287 12.79 -14.64 -1.86
N ARG A 288 12.23 -14.22 -3.00
CA ARG A 288 11.38 -15.01 -3.94
C ARG A 288 10.43 -16.03 -3.26
N SER A 289 10.43 -17.28 -3.71
CA SER A 289 9.60 -18.36 -3.20
C SER A 289 10.07 -18.86 -1.84
N GLN A 290 11.38 -18.74 -1.55
CA GLN A 290 12.03 -19.34 -0.38
C GLN A 290 11.57 -18.75 0.95
N VAL A 291 11.32 -17.45 0.99
CA VAL A 291 10.86 -16.83 2.23
C VAL A 291 9.37 -17.10 2.42
N ARG A 292 9.05 -17.89 3.45
CA ARG A 292 7.67 -18.29 3.79
C ARG A 292 7.03 -17.42 4.86
N ASN A 293 7.83 -16.56 5.50
CA ASN A 293 7.34 -15.67 6.55
C ASN A 293 7.09 -14.26 6.04
N PHE A 294 6.00 -13.65 6.51
CA PHE A 294 5.62 -12.30 6.09
C PHE A 294 6.55 -11.24 6.69
N GLU A 295 7.03 -11.42 7.92
CA GLU A 295 7.92 -10.45 8.58
C GLU A 295 9.25 -10.29 7.82
N ASP A 296 9.78 -11.36 7.25
CA ASP A 296 10.99 -11.33 6.42
C ASP A 296 10.77 -10.50 5.13
N ILE A 297 9.55 -10.53 4.57
CA ILE A 297 9.16 -9.66 3.44
C ILE A 297 9.21 -8.20 3.87
N ILE A 298 8.64 -7.89 5.05
CA ILE A 298 8.65 -6.55 5.61
C ILE A 298 10.08 -6.07 5.80
N GLU A 299 10.97 -6.89 6.36
CA GLU A 299 12.36 -6.52 6.57
C GLU A 299 13.06 -6.15 5.26
N LEU A 300 12.87 -6.97 4.22
CA LEU A 300 13.45 -6.72 2.89
C LEU A 300 12.88 -5.45 2.24
N ASP A 301 11.57 -5.22 2.36
CA ASP A 301 10.91 -4.00 1.88
C ASP A 301 11.41 -2.75 2.61
N LEU A 302 11.57 -2.81 3.94
CA LEU A 302 12.07 -1.69 4.75
C LEU A 302 13.57 -1.44 4.53
N ARG A 303 14.36 -2.50 4.28
CA ARG A 303 15.77 -2.38 3.91
C ARG A 303 15.93 -1.65 2.59
N TYR A 304 15.07 -1.94 1.61
CA TYR A 304 15.04 -1.22 0.34
C TYR A 304 14.77 0.27 0.53
N GLN A 305 13.74 0.61 1.33
CA GLN A 305 13.42 2.00 1.61
C GLN A 305 14.60 2.72 2.27
N LYS A 306 15.19 2.11 3.31
CA LYS A 306 16.31 2.70 4.05
C LYS A 306 17.53 2.96 3.16
N ASN A 307 17.86 2.03 2.27
CA ASN A 307 19.05 2.08 1.42
C ASN A 307 18.78 2.66 0.03
N TRP A 308 17.59 3.23 -0.19
CA TRP A 308 17.16 3.64 -1.52
C TRP A 308 18.14 4.65 -2.13
N SER A 309 18.59 4.32 -3.34
CA SER A 309 19.29 5.22 -4.24
C SER A 309 18.98 4.81 -5.68
N LEU A 310 19.20 5.71 -6.63
CA LEU A 310 19.03 5.38 -8.05
C LEU A 310 19.98 4.27 -8.49
N TYR A 311 21.19 4.24 -7.93
CA TYR A 311 22.14 3.16 -8.16
C TYR A 311 21.58 1.82 -7.69
N TYR A 312 20.99 1.79 -6.48
CA TYR A 312 20.39 0.58 -5.94
C TYR A 312 19.18 0.09 -6.74
N ASP A 313 18.36 1.01 -7.29
CA ASP A 313 17.31 0.67 -8.23
C ASP A 313 17.87 -0.03 -9.49
N MET A 314 18.94 0.51 -10.08
CA MET A 314 19.58 -0.09 -11.26
C MET A 314 20.19 -1.46 -10.95
N GLU A 315 20.80 -1.62 -9.77
CA GLU A 315 21.32 -2.89 -9.30
C GLU A 315 20.21 -3.96 -9.19
N LEU A 316 19.07 -3.60 -8.59
CA LEU A 316 17.93 -4.50 -8.45
C LEU A 316 17.30 -4.86 -9.81
N ILE A 317 17.20 -3.90 -10.74
CA ILE A 317 16.75 -4.17 -12.11
C ILE A 317 17.69 -5.19 -12.79
N PHE A 318 19.00 -4.95 -12.73
CA PHE A 318 19.99 -5.83 -13.35
C PHE A 318 19.95 -7.25 -12.75
N LYS A 319 19.91 -7.36 -11.41
CA LYS A 319 19.74 -8.64 -10.72
C LYS A 319 18.46 -9.34 -11.14
N THR A 320 17.35 -8.61 -11.30
CA THR A 320 16.07 -9.19 -11.76
C THR A 320 16.21 -9.83 -13.14
N ILE A 321 16.84 -9.11 -14.08
CA ILE A 321 17.09 -9.61 -15.44
C ILE A 321 17.94 -10.88 -15.41
N LEU A 322 19.04 -10.89 -14.65
CA LEU A 322 19.90 -12.08 -14.52
C LEU A 322 19.14 -13.29 -13.97
N ILE A 323 18.28 -13.08 -12.97
CA ILE A 323 17.52 -14.19 -12.38
C ILE A 323 16.49 -14.74 -13.37
N LEU A 324 15.91 -13.92 -14.25
CA LEU A 324 14.99 -14.42 -15.29
C LEU A 324 15.67 -15.36 -16.31
N PHE A 325 16.99 -15.23 -16.50
CA PHE A 325 17.77 -16.13 -17.36
C PHE A 325 18.24 -17.42 -16.66
N ASN A 326 18.17 -17.48 -15.33
CA ASN A 326 18.52 -18.68 -14.57
C ASN A 326 17.34 -19.67 -14.54
N LYS A 327 17.51 -20.84 -15.20
CA LYS A 327 16.46 -21.87 -15.40
C LYS A 327 15.83 -22.43 -14.11
N ASN A 328 16.45 -22.24 -12.94
CA ASN A 328 16.00 -22.77 -11.65
C ASN A 328 15.24 -21.74 -10.79
N SER A 329 14.96 -20.54 -11.31
CA SER A 329 14.51 -19.41 -10.49
C SER A 329 13.04 -19.03 -10.66
N GLY A 330 12.18 -19.97 -11.11
CA GLY A 330 10.75 -19.72 -11.30
C GLY A 330 10.08 -19.07 -10.10
N ALA A 331 9.06 -18.23 -10.34
CA ALA A 331 8.37 -17.47 -9.31
C ALA A 331 7.37 -18.30 -8.48
N TYR A 332 7.63 -19.58 -8.18
CA TYR A 332 6.75 -20.44 -7.36
C TYR A 332 7.58 -21.30 -6.43
#